data_AF-A0A2K4Y938-F1
#
_entry.id   AF-A0A2K4Y938-F1
#
_cell.length_a   1.000
_cell.length_b   1.000
_cell.length_c   1.000
_cell.angle_alpha   90.00
_cell.angle_beta   90.00
_cell.angle_gamma   90.00
#
_symmetry.space_group_name_H-M   'P 1'
#
loop_
_entity.id
_entity.type
_entity.pdbx_description
1 polymer ?
#
loop_
_entity_poly.entity_id
_entity_poly.type
_entity_poly.pdbx_seq_one_letter_code
_entity_poly.pdbx_strand_id
1 'polypeptide(L)'
;VSDISIDVEQLTVSGRRVSDQAEDLAAGFLTADNRIEAAQYGWAGTSALALSARAARWLPESRVLVGKVGDHGFALQDAAVLHAAAEAERARALAGVAARAAAVSGRG
;
A
#
# COMPACT_ATOMS: atom_id res chain seq x y z
N VAL A 1 -2.22 -1.59 29.07
CA VAL A 1 -2.27 -1.33 27.61
C VAL A 1 -0.95 -1.84 27.07
N SER A 2 -0.97 -2.84 26.19
CA SER A 2 0.27 -3.37 25.61
C SER A 2 0.90 -2.30 24.74
N ASP A 3 2.17 -2.01 24.98
CA ASP A 3 2.93 -1.00 24.24
C ASP A 3 3.15 -1.51 22.81
N ILE A 4 2.48 -0.90 21.83
CA ILE A 4 2.65 -1.25 20.42
C ILE A 4 3.86 -0.47 19.92
N SER A 5 5.02 -1.11 19.91
CA SER A 5 6.21 -0.61 19.22
C SER A 5 6.03 -0.81 17.72
N ILE A 6 5.93 0.27 16.95
CA ILE A 6 5.87 0.24 15.49
C ILE A 6 7.28 0.41 14.94
N ASP A 7 7.75 -0.58 14.20
CA ASP A 7 9.01 -0.49 13.46
C ASP A 7 8.75 0.25 12.12
N VAL A 8 9.18 1.51 12.07
CA VAL A 8 9.02 2.39 10.89
C VAL A 8 9.80 1.88 9.68
N GLU A 9 10.95 1.24 9.91
CA GLU A 9 11.76 0.68 8.83
C GLU A 9 11.01 -0.49 8.18
N GLN A 10 10.49 -1.40 9.00
CA GLN A 10 9.67 -2.52 8.50
C GLN A 10 8.40 -2.05 7.80
N LEU A 11 7.77 -0.98 8.30
CA LEU A 11 6.59 -0.40 7.67
C LEU A 11 6.91 0.20 6.29
N THR A 12 8.05 0.90 6.18
CA THR A 12 8.54 1.47 4.92
C THR A 12 8.90 0.38 3.90
N VAL A 13 9.62 -0.65 4.35
CA VAL A 13 9.98 -1.81 3.51
C VAL A 13 8.72 -2.54 3.03
N SER A 14 7.75 -2.73 3.92
CA SER A 14 6.47 -3.36 3.57
C SER A 14 5.69 -2.52 2.56
N GLY A 15 5.62 -1.21 2.76
CA GLY A 15 4.98 -0.29 1.81
C GLY A 15 5.61 -0.33 0.42
N ARG A 16 6.96 -0.33 0.34
CA ARG A 16 7.66 -0.49 -0.95
C ARG A 16 7.35 -1.84 -1.60
N ARG A 17 7.42 -2.92 -0.84
CA ARG A 17 7.15 -4.27 -1.35
C ARG A 17 5.74 -4.41 -1.90
N VAL A 18 4.75 -3.81 -1.25
CA VAL A 18 3.36 -3.81 -1.74
C VAL A 18 3.24 -2.99 -3.03
N SER A 19 3.94 -1.86 -3.14
CA SER A 19 3.99 -1.09 -4.40
C SER A 19 4.61 -1.90 -5.54
N ASP A 20 5.74 -2.57 -5.31
CA ASP A 20 6.37 -3.44 -6.32
C ASP A 20 5.39 -4.56 -6.75
N GLN A 21 4.69 -5.17 -5.80
CA GLN A 21 3.65 -6.18 -6.07
C GLN A 21 2.47 -5.61 -6.86
N ALA A 22 2.09 -4.34 -6.63
CA ALA A 22 1.03 -3.68 -7.38
C ALA A 22 1.44 -3.48 -8.85
N GLU A 23 2.70 -3.12 -9.10
CA GLU A 23 3.25 -2.98 -10.45
C GLU A 23 3.30 -4.32 -11.18
N ASP A 24 3.81 -5.37 -10.54
CA ASP A 24 3.82 -6.73 -11.09
C ASP A 24 2.40 -7.22 -11.40
N LEU A 25 1.45 -6.95 -10.50
CA LEU A 25 0.05 -7.31 -10.69
C LEU A 25 -0.57 -6.57 -11.87
N ALA A 26 -0.27 -5.28 -12.03
CA ALA A 26 -0.72 -4.48 -13.16
C ALA A 26 -0.16 -5.02 -14.49
N ALA A 27 1.12 -5.38 -14.54
CA ALA A 27 1.75 -5.97 -15.71
C ALA A 27 1.15 -7.35 -16.07
N GLY A 28 0.88 -8.17 -15.04
CA GLY A 28 0.20 -9.46 -15.20
C GLY A 28 -1.22 -9.32 -15.75
N PHE A 29 -2.00 -8.37 -15.23
CA PHE A 29 -3.34 -8.10 -15.75
C PHE A 29 -3.33 -7.57 -17.18
N LEU A 30 -2.43 -6.65 -17.51
CA LEU A 30 -2.27 -6.16 -18.89
C LEU A 30 -1.94 -7.32 -19.86
N THR A 31 -1.07 -8.24 -19.44
CA THR A 31 -0.74 -9.43 -20.23
C THR A 31 -1.96 -10.34 -20.42
N ALA A 32 -2.77 -10.53 -19.38
CA ALA A 32 -4.00 -11.31 -19.46
C ALA A 32 -5.05 -10.64 -20.35
N ASP A 33 -5.21 -9.32 -20.25
CA ASP A 33 -6.12 -8.54 -21.08
C ASP A 33 -5.79 -8.71 -22.56
N ASN A 34 -4.51 -8.54 -22.92
CA ASN A 34 -4.04 -8.74 -24.30
C ASN A 34 -4.32 -10.17 -24.82
N ARG A 35 -4.15 -11.19 -23.97
CA ARG A 35 -4.47 -12.59 -24.33
C ARG A 35 -5.96 -12.82 -24.52
N ILE A 36 -6.80 -12.21 -23.67
CA ILE A 36 -8.26 -12.28 -23.80
C ILE A 36 -8.70 -11.61 -25.10
N GLU A 37 -8.17 -10.43 -25.41
CA GLU A 37 -8.44 -9.73 -26.68
C GLU A 37 -8.03 -10.57 -27.88
N ALA A 38 -6.81 -11.11 -27.89
CA ALA A 38 -6.34 -11.98 -28.96
C ALA A 38 -7.20 -13.24 -29.14
N ALA A 39 -7.70 -13.82 -28.04
CA ALA A 39 -8.54 -15.00 -28.10
C ALA A 39 -9.90 -14.74 -28.75
N GLN A 40 -10.42 -13.50 -28.76
CA GLN A 40 -11.74 -13.19 -29.32
C GLN A 40 -11.86 -13.55 -30.81
N TYR A 41 -10.78 -13.44 -31.57
CA TYR A 41 -10.79 -13.69 -33.01
C TYR A 41 -10.98 -15.17 -33.40
N GLY A 42 -10.81 -16.11 -32.47
CA GLY A 42 -10.92 -17.55 -32.74
C GLY A 42 -12.28 -18.17 -32.40
N TRP A 43 -13.23 -17.40 -31.87
CA TRP A 43 -14.46 -17.90 -31.28
C TRP A 43 -15.68 -17.43 -32.08
N ALA A 44 -16.72 -18.27 -32.14
CA ALA A 44 -17.97 -17.95 -32.85
C ALA A 44 -19.20 -18.33 -32.03
N GLY A 45 -20.34 -17.70 -32.35
CA GLY A 45 -21.64 -18.00 -31.74
C GLY A 45 -21.66 -17.82 -30.22
N THR A 46 -22.30 -18.76 -29.51
CA THR A 46 -22.47 -18.71 -28.05
C THR A 46 -21.15 -18.62 -27.29
N SER A 47 -20.11 -19.27 -27.80
CA SER A 47 -18.80 -19.25 -27.15
C SER A 47 -18.15 -17.87 -27.23
N ALA A 48 -18.29 -17.17 -28.37
CA ALA A 48 -17.84 -15.78 -28.49
C ALA A 48 -18.58 -14.85 -27.52
N LEU A 49 -19.91 -15.00 -27.43
CA LEU A 49 -20.74 -14.23 -26.49
C LEU A 49 -20.31 -14.46 -25.04
N ALA A 50 -20.06 -15.71 -24.66
CA ALA A 50 -19.59 -16.06 -23.32
C ALA A 50 -18.22 -15.44 -23.01
N LEU A 51 -17.28 -15.48 -23.96
CA LEU A 51 -15.96 -14.87 -23.81
C LEU A 51 -16.05 -13.35 -23.66
N SER A 52 -16.85 -12.67 -24.50
CA SER A 52 -17.06 -11.22 -24.40
C SER A 52 -17.70 -10.83 -23.05
N ALA A 53 -18.70 -11.58 -22.58
CA ALA A 53 -19.30 -11.34 -21.27
C ALA A 53 -18.28 -11.54 -20.12
N ARG A 54 -17.42 -12.56 -20.23
CA ARG A 54 -16.36 -12.80 -19.25
C ARG A 54 -15.31 -11.69 -19.26
N ALA A 55 -14.92 -11.21 -20.44
CA ALA A 55 -13.97 -10.11 -20.63
C ALA A 55 -14.51 -8.79 -20.07
N ALA A 56 -15.79 -8.49 -20.32
CA ALA A 56 -16.48 -7.31 -19.80
C ALA A 56 -16.51 -7.26 -18.27
N ARG A 57 -16.55 -8.43 -17.60
CA ARG A 57 -16.42 -8.53 -16.13
C ARG A 57 -14.98 -8.47 -15.64
N TRP A 58 -14.06 -9.08 -16.38
CA TRP A 58 -12.66 -9.19 -16.00
C TRP A 58 -11.98 -7.81 -15.90
N LEU A 59 -12.13 -6.97 -16.92
CA LEU A 59 -11.44 -5.67 -17.02
C LEU A 59 -11.75 -4.71 -15.85
N PRO A 60 -13.00 -4.52 -15.41
CA PRO A 60 -13.30 -3.72 -14.23
C PRO A 60 -12.74 -4.33 -12.95
N GLU A 61 -12.88 -5.65 -12.77
CA GLU A 61 -12.43 -6.35 -11.56
C GLU A 61 -10.91 -6.30 -11.40
N SER A 62 -10.16 -6.50 -12.48
CA SER A 62 -8.69 -6.41 -12.49
C SER A 62 -8.21 -5.02 -12.12
N ARG A 63 -8.81 -3.97 -12.71
CA ARG A 63 -8.48 -2.56 -12.39
C ARG A 63 -8.78 -2.20 -10.95
N VAL A 64 -9.92 -2.65 -10.42
CA VAL A 64 -10.27 -2.44 -9.01
C VAL A 64 -9.24 -3.13 -8.10
N LEU A 65 -8.79 -4.34 -8.44
CA LEU A 65 -7.80 -5.04 -7.63
C LEU A 65 -6.44 -4.35 -7.66
N VAL A 66 -5.95 -3.96 -8.84
CA VAL A 66 -4.69 -3.20 -8.97
C VAL A 66 -4.74 -1.91 -8.16
N GLY A 67 -5.83 -1.16 -8.27
CA GLY A 67 -6.02 0.07 -7.49
C GLY A 67 -5.95 -0.18 -5.99
N LYS A 68 -6.68 -1.18 -5.48
CA LYS A 68 -6.68 -1.51 -4.04
C LYS A 68 -5.31 -1.91 -3.50
N VAL A 69 -4.53 -2.66 -4.27
CA VAL A 69 -3.17 -3.06 -3.87
C VAL A 69 -2.24 -1.84 -3.87
N GLY A 70 -2.35 -0.98 -4.90
CA GLY A 70 -1.62 0.28 -4.95
C GLY A 70 -1.95 1.20 -3.77
N ASP A 71 -3.23 1.39 -3.47
CA ASP A 71 -3.72 2.18 -2.34
C ASP A 71 -3.17 1.65 -1.00
N HIS A 72 -3.07 0.32 -0.86
CA HIS A 72 -2.49 -0.28 0.34
C HIS A 72 -0.99 0.02 0.47
N GLY A 73 -0.24 -0.03 -0.63
CA GLY A 73 1.17 0.35 -0.66
C GLY A 73 1.37 1.81 -0.21
N PHE A 74 0.59 2.73 -0.76
CA PHE A 74 0.63 4.14 -0.36
C PHE A 74 0.24 4.35 1.10
N ALA A 75 -0.82 3.69 1.58
CA ALA A 75 -1.26 3.81 2.97
C ALA A 75 -0.19 3.36 3.97
N LEU A 76 0.59 2.31 3.67
CA LEU A 76 1.70 1.86 4.51
C LEU A 76 2.85 2.88 4.52
N GLN A 77 3.17 3.47 3.37
CA GLN A 77 4.18 4.51 3.25
C GLN A 77 3.79 5.77 4.03
N ASP A 78 2.54 6.23 3.87
CA ASP A 78 1.98 7.37 4.60
C ASP A 78 2.00 7.10 6.11
N ALA A 79 1.60 5.90 6.54
CA ALA A 79 1.64 5.52 7.94
C ALA A 79 3.07 5.55 8.52
N ALA A 80 4.08 5.13 7.76
CA ALA A 80 5.48 5.23 8.17
C ALA A 80 5.92 6.69 8.38
N VAL A 81 5.58 7.57 7.44
CA VAL A 81 5.90 9.01 7.53
C VAL A 81 5.23 9.65 8.74
N LEU A 82 3.93 9.40 8.92
CA LEU A 82 3.16 9.94 10.05
C LEU A 82 3.67 9.44 11.39
N HIS A 83 4.05 8.16 11.48
CA HIS A 83 4.60 7.59 12.71
C HIS A 83 5.97 8.19 13.06
N ALA A 84 6.86 8.31 12.08
CA ALA A 84 8.18 8.93 12.29
C ALA A 84 8.06 10.39 12.77
N ALA A 85 7.12 11.15 12.20
CA ALA A 85 6.86 12.52 12.62
C ALA A 85 6.34 12.59 14.07
N ALA A 86 5.41 11.72 14.43
CA ALA A 86 4.86 11.65 15.78
C ALA A 86 5.93 11.28 16.82
N GLU A 87 6.82 10.34 16.49
CA GLU A 87 7.88 9.92 17.40
C GLU A 87 8.94 11.01 17.60
N ALA A 88 9.31 11.72 16.52
CA ALA A 88 10.19 12.87 16.63
C ALA A 88 9.61 13.97 17.54
N GLU A 89 8.31 14.21 17.47
CA GLU A 89 7.64 15.19 18.33
C GLU A 89 7.59 14.76 19.80
N ARG A 90 7.31 13.48 20.06
CA ARG A 90 7.37 12.90 21.41
C ARG A 90 8.78 13.01 22.00
N ALA A 91 9.80 12.71 21.22
CA ALA A 91 11.20 12.82 21.66
C ALA A 91 11.56 14.27 22.05
N ARG A 92 11.12 15.27 21.26
CA ARG A 92 11.32 16.70 21.60
C ARG A 92 10.60 17.09 22.89
N ALA A 93 9.37 16.64 23.08
CA ALA A 93 8.60 16.91 24.29
C ALA A 93 9.29 16.31 25.54
N LEU A 94 9.76 15.06 25.45
CA LEU A 94 10.50 14.39 26.53
C LEU A 94 11.81 15.11 26.86
N ALA A 95 12.57 15.53 25.85
CA ALA A 95 13.78 16.32 26.06
C ALA A 95 13.48 17.65 26.77
N GLY A 96 12.38 18.32 26.42
CA GLY A 96 11.94 19.55 27.08
C GLY A 96 11.54 19.33 28.55
N VAL A 97 10.88 18.22 28.87
CA VAL A 97 10.55 17.84 30.25
C VAL A 97 11.82 17.55 31.05
N ALA A 98 12.76 16.78 30.49
CA ALA A 98 14.03 16.46 31.13
C ALA A 98 14.85 17.74 31.43
N ALA A 99 14.93 18.67 30.48
CA ALA A 99 15.62 19.94 30.67
C ALA A 99 15.00 20.79 31.80
N ARG A 100 13.67 20.84 31.87
CA ARG A 100 12.94 21.52 32.96
C ARG A 100 13.21 20.89 34.32
N ALA A 101 13.20 19.57 34.40
CA ALA A 101 13.50 18.84 35.63
C ALA A 101 14.94 19.10 36.11
N ALA A 102 15.91 19.10 35.20
CA ALA A 102 17.30 19.42 35.52
C ALA A 102 17.47 20.85 36.06
N ALA A 103 16.77 21.83 35.46
CA ALA A 103 16.80 23.22 35.92
C ALA A 103 16.17 23.43 37.31
N VAL A 104 15.21 22.59 37.71
CA VAL A 104 14.66 22.59 39.08
C VAL A 104 15.64 21.96 40.06
N SER A 105 16.27 20.84 39.69
CA SER A 105 17.23 20.14 40.54
C SER A 105 18.50 20.96 40.82
N GLY A 106 19.00 21.71 39.83
CA GLY A 106 20.19 22.56 39.99
C GLY A 106 20.00 23.84 40.81
N ARG A 107 18.80 24.11 41.34
CA ARG A 107 18.49 25.25 42.21
C ARG A 107 18.29 24.87 43.68
N GLY A 108 18.53 23.60 44.04
CA GLY A 108 18.48 23.07 45.40
C GLY A 108 19.84 23.01 46.08
#